data_AF-A0A9D8I0Y5-F1
#
_entry.id   AF-A0A9D8I0Y5-F1
#
_cell.length_a   1.000
_cell.length_b   1.000
_cell.length_c   1.000
_cell.angle_alpha   90.00
_cell.angle_beta   90.00
_cell.angle_gamma   90.00
#
_symmetry.space_group_name_H-M   'P 1'
#
loop_
_entity.id
_entity.type
_entity.pdbx_description
1 polymer ?
#
loop_
_entity_poly.entity_id
_entity_poly.type
_entity_poly.pdbx_seq_one_letter_code
_entity_poly.pdbx_strand_id
1 'polypeptide(L)'
;MSTKPVHGPDELRHLELLREAQQLLADALNSLGGKTPATAEAAYLGWAAVHVNRAAEGYLWLRDSCRVAASKLLVRPALEATFAGIAVIKNPSLLFRKAYSEWEEDKKMFATDDIGRNQADKALEELKRTFQTNCPNCLVDCKRLTVRDAADAAGFVENYESAYRTYCQFTHGAMRAVLGHLDDATDEIDTPIVTWCVLQMLDHLQTDTPAQIPDLVPFRKRLLYPEATIHAA
;
A
#
# COMPACT_ATOMS: atom_id res chain seq x y z
N MET A 1 3.59 2.40 -37.14
CA MET A 1 3.75 2.02 -35.73
C MET A 1 5.04 2.64 -35.23
N SER A 2 4.99 3.40 -34.14
CA SER A 2 6.19 4.02 -33.55
C SER A 2 7.18 2.92 -33.15
N THR A 3 8.43 3.03 -33.59
CA THR A 3 9.53 2.09 -33.32
C THR A 3 10.22 2.37 -31.98
N LYS A 4 9.69 3.30 -31.18
CA LYS A 4 10.25 3.60 -29.86
C LYS A 4 9.88 2.48 -28.88
N PRO A 5 10.85 1.98 -28.09
CA PRO A 5 10.56 1.04 -27.02
C PRO A 5 9.54 1.66 -26.05
N VAL A 6 8.59 0.85 -25.59
CA VAL A 6 7.54 1.27 -24.63
C VAL A 6 8.16 1.72 -23.31
N HIS A 7 9.24 1.06 -22.89
CA HIS A 7 9.97 1.37 -21.67
C HIS A 7 11.32 1.99 -22.01
N GLY A 8 11.60 3.14 -21.38
CA GLY A 8 12.93 3.76 -21.42
C GLY A 8 13.95 2.99 -20.56
N PRO A 9 15.27 3.24 -20.74
CA PRO A 9 16.31 2.59 -19.95
C PRO A 9 16.15 2.83 -18.43
N ASP A 10 15.69 4.02 -18.05
CA ASP A 10 15.49 4.40 -16.64
C ASP A 10 14.33 3.62 -16.02
N GLU A 11 13.23 3.48 -16.76
CA GLU A 11 12.10 2.68 -16.33
C GLU A 11 12.49 1.20 -16.20
N LEU A 12 13.25 0.65 -17.15
CA LEU A 12 13.72 -0.74 -17.08
C LEU A 12 14.56 -1.00 -15.82
N ARG A 13 15.43 -0.05 -15.43
CA ARG A 13 16.21 -0.13 -14.17
C ARG A 13 15.30 -0.13 -12.95
N HIS A 14 14.28 0.72 -12.93
CA HIS A 14 13.31 0.75 -11.83
C HIS A 14 12.44 -0.51 -11.79
N LEU A 15 12.06 -1.08 -12.93
CA LEU A 15 11.29 -2.32 -13.01
C LEU A 15 12.10 -3.51 -12.49
N GLU A 16 13.40 -3.57 -12.81
CA GLU A 16 14.30 -4.57 -12.24
C GLU A 16 14.40 -4.42 -10.71
N LEU A 17 14.61 -3.20 -10.21
CA LEU A 17 14.64 -2.92 -8.78
C LEU A 17 13.32 -3.33 -8.10
N LEU A 18 12.18 -2.98 -8.69
CA LEU A 18 10.86 -3.35 -8.18
C LEU A 18 10.69 -4.86 -8.12
N ARG A 19 11.13 -5.59 -9.16
CA ARG A 19 11.05 -7.05 -9.21
C ARG A 19 11.84 -7.69 -8.07
N GLU A 20 13.05 -7.22 -7.82
CA GLU A 20 13.86 -7.71 -6.70
C GLU A 20 13.23 -7.36 -5.34
N ALA A 21 12.79 -6.12 -5.15
CA ALA A 21 12.16 -5.69 -3.90
C ALA A 21 10.84 -6.42 -3.63
N GLN A 22 10.03 -6.66 -4.66
CA GLN A 22 8.78 -7.41 -4.57
C GLN A 22 9.04 -8.87 -4.18
N GLN A 23 10.06 -9.51 -4.76
CA GLN A 23 10.46 -10.85 -4.35
C GLN A 23 10.90 -10.89 -2.88
N LEU A 24 11.68 -9.91 -2.42
CA LEU A 24 12.05 -9.80 -1.01
C LEU A 24 10.82 -9.65 -0.10
N LEU A 25 9.81 -8.88 -0.51
CA LEU A 25 8.58 -8.73 0.25
C LEU A 25 7.79 -10.04 0.30
N ALA A 26 7.72 -10.78 -0.80
CA ALA A 26 7.10 -12.10 -0.84
C ALA A 26 7.82 -13.08 0.12
N ASP A 27 9.15 -13.10 0.11
CA ASP A 27 9.95 -13.96 0.99
C ASP A 27 9.80 -13.56 2.47
N ALA A 28 9.77 -12.26 2.76
CA ALA A 28 9.51 -11.74 4.10
C ALA A 28 8.13 -12.18 4.61
N LEU A 29 7.08 -12.06 3.79
CA LEU A 29 5.74 -12.53 4.11
C LEU A 29 5.69 -14.05 4.33
N ASN A 30 6.38 -14.83 3.49
CA ASN A 30 6.50 -16.27 3.66
C ASN A 30 7.18 -16.63 4.98
N SER A 31 8.19 -15.87 5.40
CA SER A 31 8.90 -16.08 6.68
C SER A 31 8.01 -15.84 7.92
N LEU A 32 6.89 -15.12 7.76
CA LEU A 32 5.86 -14.93 8.77
C LEU A 32 4.80 -16.03 8.79
N GLY A 33 4.72 -16.84 7.72
CA GLY A 33 3.74 -17.92 7.58
C GLY A 33 3.74 -18.87 8.77
N GLY A 34 2.55 -19.11 9.34
CA GLY A 34 2.36 -20.01 10.49
C GLY A 34 2.79 -19.42 11.85
N LYS A 35 3.29 -18.19 11.89
CA LYS A 35 3.61 -17.49 13.15
C LYS A 35 2.45 -16.60 13.57
N THR A 36 2.11 -16.62 14.85
CA THR A 36 1.16 -15.68 15.43
C THR A 36 1.84 -14.30 15.57
N PRO A 37 1.27 -13.23 15.00
CA PRO A 37 1.79 -11.88 15.19
C PRO A 37 1.80 -11.50 16.68
N ALA A 38 2.82 -10.74 17.10
CA ALA A 38 2.96 -10.33 18.50
C ALA A 38 1.85 -9.36 18.95
N THR A 39 1.32 -8.56 18.02
CA THR A 39 0.24 -7.60 18.27
C THR A 39 -0.75 -7.55 17.12
N ALA A 40 -1.92 -6.92 17.34
CA ALA A 40 -2.93 -6.73 16.30
C ALA A 40 -2.46 -5.76 15.21
N GLU A 41 -1.65 -4.77 15.57
CA GLU A 41 -1.02 -3.82 14.66
C GLU A 41 -0.01 -4.52 13.75
N ALA A 42 0.82 -5.41 14.31
CA ALA A 42 1.73 -6.24 13.53
C ALA A 42 0.98 -7.19 12.58
N ALA A 43 -0.16 -7.74 13.02
CA ALA A 43 -1.03 -8.55 12.17
C ALA A 43 -1.59 -7.72 10.99
N TYR A 44 -2.07 -6.51 11.29
CA TYR A 44 -2.60 -5.60 10.28
C TYR A 44 -1.51 -5.14 9.29
N LEU A 45 -0.31 -4.84 9.77
CA LEU A 45 0.85 -4.55 8.93
C LEU A 45 1.13 -5.70 7.96
N GLY A 46 1.08 -6.95 8.42
CA GLY A 46 1.20 -8.13 7.57
C GLY A 46 0.14 -8.17 6.46
N TRP A 47 -1.12 -7.89 6.77
CA TRP A 47 -2.19 -7.83 5.76
C TRP A 47 -2.01 -6.67 4.77
N ALA A 48 -1.59 -5.50 5.25
CA ALA A 48 -1.28 -4.35 4.40
C ALA A 48 -0.11 -4.68 3.44
N ALA A 49 0.93 -5.33 3.95
CA ALA A 49 2.07 -5.78 3.16
C ALA A 49 1.68 -6.82 2.10
N VAL A 50 0.78 -7.76 2.42
CA VAL A 50 0.20 -8.69 1.42
C VAL A 50 -0.51 -7.91 0.30
N HIS A 51 -1.27 -6.86 0.63
CA HIS A 51 -1.94 -6.04 -0.36
C HIS A 51 -0.94 -5.29 -1.27
N VAL A 52 0.09 -4.65 -0.68
CA VAL A 52 1.15 -3.97 -1.43
C VAL A 52 1.90 -4.96 -2.33
N ASN A 53 2.22 -6.16 -1.84
CA ASN A 53 2.89 -7.19 -2.63
C ASN A 53 2.06 -7.60 -3.86
N ARG A 54 0.76 -7.85 -3.68
CA ARG A 54 -0.16 -8.17 -4.78
C ARG A 54 -0.29 -7.02 -5.79
N ALA A 55 -0.35 -5.79 -5.31
CA ALA A 55 -0.39 -4.61 -6.17
C ALA A 55 0.90 -4.47 -6.99
N ALA A 56 2.07 -4.68 -6.37
CA ALA A 56 3.37 -4.66 -7.04
C ALA A 56 3.53 -5.79 -8.06
N GLU A 57 3.12 -7.02 -7.73
CA GLU A 57 3.11 -8.17 -8.64
C GLU A 57 2.22 -7.90 -9.88
N GLY A 58 0.97 -7.45 -9.65
CA GLY A 58 0.06 -7.10 -10.75
C GLY A 58 0.59 -5.94 -11.59
N TYR A 59 1.25 -4.96 -10.96
CA TYR A 59 1.87 -3.83 -11.64
C TYR A 59 2.99 -4.30 -12.57
N LEU A 60 3.90 -5.14 -12.07
CA LEU A 60 4.98 -5.74 -12.85
C LEU A 60 4.44 -6.54 -14.04
N TRP A 61 3.43 -7.39 -13.81
CA TRP A 61 2.83 -8.19 -14.88
C TRP A 61 2.24 -7.33 -16.00
N LEU A 62 1.57 -6.24 -15.64
CA LEU A 62 1.01 -5.29 -16.62
C LEU A 62 2.12 -4.54 -17.37
N ARG A 63 3.19 -4.12 -16.69
CA ARG A 63 4.36 -3.47 -17.32
C ARG A 63 5.06 -4.42 -18.30
N ASP A 64 5.35 -5.65 -17.89
CA ASP A 64 5.96 -6.67 -18.76
C ASP A 64 5.11 -6.96 -20.00
N SER A 65 3.78 -6.80 -19.88
CA SER A 65 2.82 -6.91 -21.00
C SER A 65 2.61 -5.62 -21.81
N CYS A 66 3.43 -4.59 -21.60
CA CYS A 66 3.32 -3.25 -22.20
C CYS A 66 1.97 -2.55 -21.94
N ARG A 67 1.28 -2.89 -20.83
CA ARG A 67 -0.01 -2.30 -20.42
C ARG A 67 0.20 -1.15 -19.42
N VAL A 68 0.99 -0.16 -19.82
CA VAL A 68 1.39 1.01 -18.99
C VAL A 68 0.19 1.68 -18.32
N ALA A 69 -0.80 2.14 -19.09
CA ALA A 69 -1.96 2.84 -18.55
C ALA A 69 -2.76 2.00 -17.54
N ALA A 70 -2.89 0.69 -17.77
CA ALA A 70 -3.59 -0.21 -16.85
C ALA A 70 -2.81 -0.39 -15.54
N SER A 71 -1.48 -0.48 -15.60
CA SER A 71 -0.64 -0.63 -14.41
C SER A 71 -0.78 0.53 -13.43
N LYS A 72 -1.06 1.76 -13.93
CA LYS A 72 -1.25 2.96 -13.09
C LYS A 72 -2.43 2.84 -12.12
N LEU A 73 -3.41 1.98 -12.41
CA LEU A 73 -4.53 1.71 -11.51
C LEU A 73 -4.10 1.03 -10.20
N LEU A 74 -2.92 0.40 -10.18
CA LEU A 74 -2.40 -0.32 -9.01
C LEU A 74 -1.51 0.56 -8.10
N VAL A 75 -1.12 1.76 -8.55
CA VAL A 75 -0.28 2.65 -7.75
C VAL A 75 -1.04 3.21 -6.54
N ARG A 76 -2.28 3.65 -6.76
CA ARG A 76 -3.15 4.14 -5.68
C ARG A 76 -3.39 3.10 -4.57
N PRO A 77 -3.86 1.87 -4.84
CA PRO A 77 -4.07 0.89 -3.78
C PRO A 77 -2.79 0.51 -3.03
N ALA A 78 -1.62 0.49 -3.70
CA ALA A 78 -0.34 0.31 -3.03
C ALA A 78 -0.04 1.44 -2.02
N LEU A 79 -0.29 2.70 -2.39
CA LEU A 79 -0.16 3.86 -1.50
C LEU A 79 -1.13 3.80 -0.32
N GLU A 80 -2.42 3.50 -0.56
CA GLU A 80 -3.43 3.43 0.49
C GLU A 80 -3.09 2.39 1.55
N ALA A 81 -2.71 1.18 1.12
CA ALA A 81 -2.30 0.11 2.02
C ALA A 81 -1.02 0.48 2.79
N THR A 82 -0.05 1.12 2.12
CA THR A 82 1.19 1.60 2.75
C THR A 82 0.90 2.60 3.86
N PHE A 83 0.09 3.62 3.56
CA PHE A 83 -0.28 4.64 4.54
C PHE A 83 -1.03 4.02 5.73
N ALA A 84 -2.02 3.16 5.46
CA ALA A 84 -2.81 2.53 6.52
C ALA A 84 -1.97 1.62 7.42
N GLY A 85 -1.14 0.75 6.84
CA GLY A 85 -0.28 -0.17 7.60
C GLY A 85 0.65 0.57 8.56
N ILE A 86 1.32 1.62 8.06
CA ILE A 86 2.28 2.39 8.84
C ILE A 86 1.59 3.30 9.86
N ALA A 87 0.44 3.88 9.51
CA ALA A 87 -0.37 4.67 10.44
C ALA A 87 -0.80 3.86 11.65
N VAL A 88 -1.20 2.60 11.46
CA VAL A 88 -1.60 1.70 12.55
C VAL A 88 -0.43 1.36 13.47
N ILE A 89 0.76 1.11 12.93
CA ILE A 89 1.97 0.91 13.73
C ILE A 89 2.30 2.15 14.57
N LYS A 90 2.28 3.34 13.96
CA LYS A 90 2.61 4.60 14.65
C LYS A 90 1.53 5.06 15.61
N ASN A 91 0.27 4.71 15.36
CA ASN A 91 -0.87 5.05 16.18
C ASN A 91 -1.88 3.87 16.22
N PRO A 92 -1.73 2.95 17.19
CA PRO A 92 -2.58 1.77 17.35
C PRO A 92 -4.09 2.06 17.40
N SER A 93 -4.50 3.24 17.89
CA SER A 93 -5.92 3.63 17.94
C SER A 93 -6.55 3.75 16.54
N LEU A 94 -5.73 3.94 15.50
CA LEU A 94 -6.22 3.99 14.12
C LEU A 94 -6.66 2.63 13.58
N LEU A 95 -6.24 1.52 14.21
CA LEU A 95 -6.69 0.19 13.82
C LEU A 95 -8.20 0.03 14.01
N PHE A 96 -8.75 0.52 15.13
CA PHE A 96 -10.19 0.53 15.35
C PHE A 96 -10.91 1.41 14.32
N ARG A 97 -10.40 2.62 14.07
CA ARG A 97 -10.99 3.54 13.06
C ARG A 97 -10.98 2.92 11.66
N LYS A 98 -9.94 2.17 11.32
CA LYS A 98 -9.85 1.42 10.05
C LYS A 98 -10.90 0.32 9.98
N ALA A 99 -11.01 -0.53 11.00
CA ALA A 99 -12.02 -1.58 11.07
C ALA A 99 -13.45 -1.01 11.04
N TYR A 100 -13.70 0.11 11.74
CA TYR A 100 -14.96 0.83 11.70
C TYR A 100 -15.29 1.37 10.30
N SER A 101 -14.29 1.89 9.58
CA SER A 101 -14.49 2.39 8.22
C SER A 101 -14.86 1.28 7.24
N GLU A 102 -14.27 0.09 7.39
CA GLU A 102 -14.61 -1.09 6.60
C GLU A 102 -16.01 -1.60 6.92
N TRP A 103 -16.35 -1.70 8.20
CA TRP A 103 -17.71 -2.03 8.65
C TRP A 103 -18.76 -1.05 8.08
N GLU A 104 -18.47 0.25 8.04
CA GLU A 104 -19.39 1.25 7.50
C GLU A 104 -19.67 1.03 6.01
N GLU A 105 -18.65 0.68 5.21
CA GLU A 105 -18.81 0.37 3.80
C GLU A 105 -19.51 -0.98 3.59
N ASP A 106 -19.12 -2.01 4.34
CA ASP A 106 -19.75 -3.33 4.29
C ASP A 106 -21.24 -3.25 4.66
N LYS A 107 -21.59 -2.43 5.66
CA LYS A 107 -22.99 -2.20 6.03
C LYS A 107 -23.79 -1.63 4.86
N LYS A 108 -23.24 -0.70 4.08
CA LYS A 108 -23.95 -0.15 2.89
C LYS A 108 -24.17 -1.21 1.82
N MET A 109 -23.23 -2.14 1.66
CA MET A 109 -23.27 -3.16 0.62
C MET A 109 -24.14 -4.36 0.99
N PHE A 110 -24.07 -4.82 2.24
CA PHE A 110 -24.63 -6.11 2.65
C PHE A 110 -25.87 -6.00 3.56
N ALA A 111 -26.07 -4.88 4.28
CA ALA A 111 -27.21 -4.71 5.19
C ALA A 111 -28.40 -4.01 4.50
N THR A 112 -29.00 -4.68 3.53
CA THR A 112 -30.08 -4.11 2.68
C THR A 112 -31.47 -4.15 3.32
N ASP A 113 -31.67 -4.94 4.37
CA ASP A 113 -32.93 -5.05 5.12
C ASP A 113 -32.74 -4.74 6.62
N ASP A 114 -33.82 -4.82 7.40
CA ASP A 114 -33.78 -4.52 8.84
C ASP A 114 -33.04 -5.61 9.65
N ILE A 115 -33.05 -6.86 9.18
CA ILE A 115 -32.36 -7.97 9.85
C ILE A 115 -30.84 -7.79 9.70
N GLY A 116 -30.38 -7.54 8.48
CA GLY A 116 -28.98 -7.27 8.15
C GLY A 116 -28.47 -6.03 8.86
N ARG A 117 -29.28 -4.97 8.96
CA ARG A 117 -28.90 -3.76 9.73
C ARG A 117 -28.70 -4.06 11.21
N ASN A 118 -29.60 -4.83 11.82
CA ASN A 118 -29.47 -5.26 13.20
C ASN A 118 -28.25 -6.18 13.43
N GLN A 119 -27.92 -7.05 12.47
CA GLN A 119 -26.72 -7.89 12.54
C GLN A 119 -25.44 -7.06 12.43
N ALA A 120 -25.39 -6.09 11.51
CA ALA A 120 -24.27 -5.17 11.39
C ALA A 120 -24.05 -4.37 12.67
N ASP A 121 -25.12 -3.86 13.29
CA ASP A 121 -25.01 -3.11 14.54
C ASP A 121 -24.51 -3.98 15.70
N LYS A 122 -24.95 -5.24 15.78
CA LYS A 122 -24.39 -6.20 16.76
C LYS A 122 -22.91 -6.48 16.52
N ALA A 123 -22.50 -6.65 15.27
CA ALA A 123 -21.09 -6.87 14.92
C ALA A 123 -20.21 -5.66 15.30
N LEU A 124 -20.74 -4.43 15.17
CA LEU A 124 -20.03 -3.24 15.62
C LEU A 124 -19.84 -3.22 17.15
N GLU A 125 -20.87 -3.56 17.92
CA GLU A 125 -20.75 -3.62 19.38
C GLU A 125 -19.77 -4.71 19.85
N GLU A 126 -19.72 -5.84 19.14
CA GLU A 126 -18.72 -6.89 19.38
C GLU A 126 -17.30 -6.43 19.03
N LEU A 127 -17.13 -5.72 17.91
CA LEU A 127 -15.86 -5.11 17.52
C LEU A 127 -15.36 -4.14 18.60
N LYS A 128 -16.22 -3.23 19.07
CA LYS A 128 -15.90 -2.28 20.15
C LYS A 128 -15.41 -3.01 21.40
N ARG A 129 -16.16 -4.02 21.86
CA ARG A 129 -15.82 -4.80 23.06
C ARG A 129 -14.49 -5.53 22.91
N THR A 130 -14.24 -6.11 21.74
CA THR A 130 -12.98 -6.81 21.43
C THR A 130 -11.80 -5.86 21.52
N PHE A 131 -11.92 -4.65 20.95
CA PHE A 131 -10.85 -3.64 21.03
C PHE A 131 -10.61 -3.13 22.45
N GLN A 132 -11.68 -2.84 23.21
CA GLN A 132 -11.55 -2.42 24.61
C GLN A 132 -10.85 -3.48 25.49
N THR A 133 -11.08 -4.76 25.18
CA THR A 133 -10.48 -5.88 25.92
C THR A 133 -9.02 -6.10 25.55
N ASN A 134 -8.71 -6.08 24.25
CA ASN A 134 -7.39 -6.47 23.74
C ASN A 134 -6.40 -5.30 23.61
N CYS A 135 -6.90 -4.06 23.54
CA CYS A 135 -6.07 -2.85 23.57
C CYS A 135 -6.71 -1.80 24.51
N PRO A 136 -6.50 -1.91 25.84
CA PRO A 136 -7.11 -1.02 26.83
C PRO A 136 -6.74 0.47 26.65
N ASN A 137 -5.58 0.74 26.03
CA ASN A 137 -5.08 2.09 25.79
C ASN A 137 -5.50 2.65 24.42
N CYS A 138 -6.15 1.87 23.56
CA CYS A 138 -6.62 2.34 22.25
C CYS A 138 -7.92 3.13 22.40
N LEU A 139 -8.01 4.27 21.71
CA LEU A 139 -9.25 5.03 21.63
C LEU A 139 -10.23 4.32 20.68
N VAL A 140 -11.38 3.90 21.21
CA VAL A 140 -12.49 3.34 20.44
C VAL A 140 -13.36 4.48 19.91
N ASP A 141 -12.92 5.08 18.81
CA ASP A 141 -13.60 6.18 18.14
C ASP A 141 -14.30 5.70 16.86
N CYS A 142 -15.64 5.81 16.82
CA CYS A 142 -16.46 5.51 15.65
C CYS A 142 -16.38 6.64 14.61
N LYS A 143 -15.15 6.94 14.17
CA LYS A 143 -14.85 7.96 13.17
C LYS A 143 -14.11 7.32 12.02
N ARG A 144 -14.65 7.52 10.82
CA ARG A 144 -14.02 7.09 9.58
C ARG A 144 -12.56 7.55 9.51
N LEU A 145 -11.67 6.64 9.12
CA LEU A 145 -10.29 6.92 8.81
C LEU A 145 -10.20 7.33 7.34
N THR A 146 -9.82 8.58 7.08
CA THR A 146 -9.56 9.02 5.70
C THR A 146 -8.15 8.59 5.27
N VAL A 147 -7.90 8.46 3.97
CA VAL A 147 -6.56 8.17 3.47
C VAL A 147 -5.57 9.28 3.83
N ARG A 148 -6.05 10.54 3.90
CA ARG A 148 -5.23 11.68 4.34
C ARG A 148 -4.84 11.54 5.81
N ASP A 149 -5.79 11.19 6.67
CA ASP A 149 -5.55 10.95 8.11
C ASP A 149 -4.51 9.84 8.30
N ALA A 150 -4.62 8.76 7.52
CA ALA A 150 -3.65 7.67 7.54
C ALA A 150 -2.27 8.14 7.06
N ALA A 151 -2.20 8.89 5.96
CA ALA A 151 -0.94 9.44 5.47
C ALA A 151 -0.29 10.40 6.49
N ASP A 152 -1.08 11.24 7.15
CA ASP A 152 -0.61 12.14 8.21
C ASP A 152 -0.03 11.38 9.39
N ALA A 153 -0.78 10.40 9.93
CA ALA A 153 -0.29 9.55 11.01
C ALA A 153 0.94 8.72 10.62
N ALA A 154 1.07 8.35 9.34
CA ALA A 154 2.24 7.67 8.81
C ALA A 154 3.44 8.61 8.57
N GLY A 155 3.23 9.94 8.56
CA GLY A 155 4.26 10.94 8.23
C GLY A 155 4.50 11.12 6.72
N PHE A 156 3.50 10.81 5.88
CA PHE A 156 3.58 10.80 4.42
C PHE A 156 2.57 11.73 3.75
N VAL A 157 2.25 12.86 4.39
CA VAL A 157 1.33 13.87 3.83
C VAL A 157 1.79 14.36 2.45
N GLU A 158 3.11 14.51 2.24
CA GLU A 158 3.63 14.91 0.94
C GLU A 158 3.34 13.87 -0.15
N ASN A 159 3.53 12.57 0.13
CA ASN A 159 3.15 11.48 -0.79
C ASN A 159 1.65 11.45 -1.04
N TYR A 160 0.83 11.80 -0.04
CA TYR A 160 -0.61 11.94 -0.22
C TYR A 160 -0.94 13.08 -1.20
N GLU A 161 -0.38 14.28 -0.97
CA GLU A 161 -0.72 15.45 -1.77
C GLU A 161 -0.19 15.36 -3.22
N SER A 162 0.98 14.76 -3.41
CA SER A 162 1.63 14.64 -4.72
C SER A 162 1.22 13.38 -5.48
N ALA A 163 1.55 12.20 -4.96
CA ALA A 163 1.35 10.93 -5.64
C ALA A 163 -0.10 10.48 -5.55
N TYR A 164 -0.62 10.27 -4.34
CA TYR A 164 -1.95 9.66 -4.16
C TYR A 164 -3.05 10.43 -4.89
N ARG A 165 -3.10 11.76 -4.75
CA ARG A 165 -4.10 12.60 -5.43
C ARG A 165 -3.97 12.57 -6.96
N THR A 166 -2.76 12.43 -7.47
CA THR A 166 -2.52 12.25 -8.91
C THR A 166 -3.07 10.90 -9.37
N TYR A 167 -2.75 9.81 -8.68
CA TYR A 167 -3.24 8.48 -9.04
C TYR A 167 -4.75 8.29 -8.83
N CYS A 168 -5.39 9.07 -7.95
CA CYS A 168 -6.85 9.16 -7.89
C CYS A 168 -7.48 9.54 -9.24
N GLN A 169 -6.82 10.37 -10.06
CA GLN A 169 -7.35 10.76 -11.37
C GLN A 169 -7.47 9.54 -12.31
N PHE A 170 -6.52 8.59 -12.25
CA PHE A 170 -6.56 7.38 -13.04
C PHE A 170 -7.66 6.43 -12.56
N THR A 171 -7.74 6.19 -11.24
CA THR A 171 -8.77 5.30 -10.67
C THR A 171 -10.20 5.80 -10.90
N HIS A 172 -10.41 7.11 -10.85
CA HIS A 172 -11.74 7.70 -11.06
C HIS A 172 -12.06 7.98 -12.54
N GLY A 173 -11.20 7.57 -13.47
CA GLY A 173 -11.45 7.75 -14.90
C GLY A 173 -11.54 9.23 -15.31
N ALA A 174 -10.76 10.10 -14.65
CA ALA A 174 -10.74 11.52 -15.00
C ALA A 174 -10.34 11.70 -16.47
N MET A 175 -11.03 12.58 -17.18
CA MET A 175 -10.84 12.78 -18.62
C MET A 175 -9.36 13.01 -19.00
N ARG A 176 -8.62 13.77 -18.19
CA ARG A 176 -7.19 14.01 -18.42
C ARG A 176 -6.35 12.73 -18.32
N ALA A 177 -6.65 11.85 -17.37
CA ALA A 177 -5.97 10.57 -17.23
C ALA A 177 -6.33 9.63 -18.40
N VAL A 178 -7.60 9.56 -18.78
CA VAL A 178 -8.09 8.71 -19.88
C VAL A 178 -7.51 9.14 -21.23
N LEU A 179 -7.34 10.44 -21.46
CA LEU A 179 -6.75 10.98 -22.69
C LEU A 179 -5.21 10.98 -22.68
N GLY A 180 -4.56 10.46 -21.62
CA GLY A 180 -3.10 10.41 -21.51
C GLY A 180 -2.44 11.75 -21.17
N HIS A 181 -3.20 12.80 -20.84
CA HIS A 181 -2.66 14.14 -20.51
C HIS A 181 -1.92 14.21 -19.17
N LEU A 182 -1.80 13.08 -18.46
CA LEU A 182 -1.00 12.95 -17.24
C LEU A 182 0.22 12.04 -17.44
N ASP A 183 0.38 11.42 -18.61
CA ASP A 183 1.40 10.40 -18.83
C ASP A 183 2.81 10.97 -18.72
N ASP A 184 3.11 12.07 -19.40
CA ASP A 184 4.40 12.78 -19.31
C ASP A 184 4.80 13.14 -17.86
N ALA A 185 3.82 13.40 -16.99
CA ALA A 185 4.05 13.78 -15.60
C ALA A 185 4.14 12.58 -14.63
N THR A 186 3.79 11.38 -15.08
CA THR A 186 3.63 10.20 -14.20
C THR A 186 4.47 9.00 -14.61
N ASP A 187 4.73 8.81 -15.91
CA ASP A 187 5.42 7.62 -16.44
C ASP A 187 6.78 7.37 -15.76
N GLU A 188 7.55 8.43 -15.51
CA GLU A 188 8.87 8.34 -14.87
C GLU A 188 8.80 8.01 -13.37
N ILE A 189 7.68 8.30 -12.70
CA ILE A 189 7.52 8.16 -11.25
C ILE A 189 6.63 6.98 -10.83
N ASP A 190 5.90 6.36 -11.77
CA ASP A 190 5.01 5.23 -11.50
C ASP A 190 5.75 4.08 -10.79
N THR A 191 6.83 3.58 -11.40
CA THR A 191 7.59 2.45 -10.88
C THR A 191 8.35 2.81 -9.61
N PRO A 192 9.01 3.99 -9.51
CA PRO A 192 9.60 4.45 -8.26
C PRO A 192 8.61 4.51 -7.08
N ILE A 193 7.37 4.94 -7.29
CA ILE A 193 6.36 5.03 -6.22
C ILE A 193 5.94 3.65 -5.73
N VAL A 194 5.70 2.70 -6.64
CA VAL A 194 5.37 1.32 -6.26
C VAL A 194 6.55 0.68 -5.52
N THR A 195 7.77 0.91 -6.00
CA THR A 195 9.01 0.44 -5.34
C THR A 195 9.13 1.04 -3.93
N TRP A 196 8.86 2.34 -3.78
CA TRP A 196 8.84 3.00 -2.48
C TRP A 196 7.84 2.34 -1.54
N CYS A 197 6.61 2.05 -1.98
CA CYS A 197 5.61 1.35 -1.17
C CYS A 197 6.13 -0.02 -0.67
N VAL A 198 6.74 -0.81 -1.56
CA VAL A 198 7.33 -2.12 -1.22
C VAL A 198 8.45 -1.97 -0.19
N LEU A 199 9.36 -1.02 -0.37
CA LEU A 199 10.47 -0.77 0.56
C LEU A 199 9.99 -0.26 1.92
N GLN A 200 8.93 0.54 1.97
CA GLN A 200 8.31 0.97 3.22
C GLN A 200 7.70 -0.21 3.99
N MET A 201 7.03 -1.14 3.29
CA MET A 201 6.54 -2.37 3.93
C MET A 201 7.68 -3.22 4.48
N LEU A 202 8.77 -3.36 3.72
CA LEU A 202 9.95 -4.12 4.17
C LEU A 202 10.59 -3.52 5.44
N ASP A 203 10.75 -2.19 5.52
CA ASP A 203 11.29 -1.53 6.73
C ASP A 203 10.46 -1.85 7.98
N HIS A 204 9.14 -1.69 7.85
CA HIS A 204 8.23 -1.87 8.95
C HIS A 204 8.07 -3.34 9.32
N LEU A 205 8.05 -4.25 8.34
CA LEU A 205 8.09 -5.68 8.65
C LEU A 205 9.38 -6.06 9.37
N GLN A 206 10.52 -5.46 9.02
CA GLN A 206 11.81 -5.74 9.67
C GLN A 206 11.82 -5.24 11.12
N THR A 207 11.18 -4.10 11.38
CA THR A 207 11.21 -3.44 12.70
C THR A 207 10.12 -3.94 13.64
N ASP A 208 8.91 -4.18 13.10
CA ASP A 208 7.69 -4.39 13.88
C ASP A 208 7.24 -5.85 13.90
N THR A 209 7.96 -6.76 13.23
CA THR A 209 7.62 -8.19 13.13
C THR A 209 8.88 -9.08 13.15
N PRO A 210 8.76 -10.42 13.36
CA PRO A 210 9.91 -11.33 13.29
C PRO A 210 10.27 -11.74 11.84
N ALA A 211 9.92 -10.92 10.84
CA ALA A 211 10.25 -11.19 9.45
C ALA A 211 11.77 -11.14 9.22
N GLN A 212 12.28 -12.03 8.39
CA GLN A 212 13.69 -12.03 8.00
C GLN A 212 13.87 -11.20 6.75
N ILE A 213 14.56 -10.07 6.88
CA ILE A 213 14.73 -9.10 5.79
C ILE A 213 16.21 -8.71 5.70
N PRO A 214 16.84 -8.77 4.51
CA PRO A 214 18.24 -8.38 4.33
C PRO A 214 18.41 -6.86 4.45
N ASP A 215 19.65 -6.39 4.34
CA ASP A 215 19.94 -4.95 4.29
C ASP A 215 19.27 -4.28 3.08
N LEU A 216 18.45 -3.26 3.34
CA LEU A 216 17.69 -2.52 2.33
C LEU A 216 18.44 -1.28 1.81
N VAL A 217 19.58 -0.90 2.41
CA VAL A 217 20.36 0.26 1.98
C VAL A 217 20.73 0.23 0.48
N PRO A 218 21.16 -0.90 -0.11
CA PRO A 218 21.46 -0.97 -1.54
C PRO A 218 20.25 -0.67 -2.43
N PHE A 219 19.06 -1.14 -2.04
CA PHE A 219 17.82 -0.93 -2.79
C PHE A 219 17.40 0.54 -2.78
N ARG A 220 17.51 1.21 -1.62
CA ARG A 220 17.23 2.66 -1.50
C ARG A 220 18.17 3.50 -2.35
N LYS A 221 19.47 3.16 -2.37
CA LYS A 221 20.45 3.85 -3.21
C LYS A 221 20.09 3.76 -4.68
N ARG A 222 19.69 2.58 -5.16
CA ARG A 222 19.25 2.37 -6.55
C ARG A 222 17.96 3.12 -6.87
N LEU A 223 17.04 3.25 -5.92
CA LEU A 223 15.81 4.02 -6.10
C LEU A 223 16.09 5.53 -6.26
N LEU A 224 17.04 6.08 -5.49
CA LEU A 224 17.38 7.50 -5.51
C LEU A 224 18.37 7.87 -6.63
N TYR A 225 19.27 6.95 -6.97
CA TYR A 225 20.38 7.16 -7.89
C TYR A 225 20.49 5.99 -8.87
N PRO A 226 19.57 5.88 -9.85
CA PRO A 226 19.56 4.76 -10.79
C PRO A 226 20.84 4.66 -11.66
N GLU A 227 21.63 5.74 -11.78
CA GLU A 227 22.87 5.81 -12.56
C GLU A 227 24.14 5.31 -11.84
N ALA A 228 24.12 5.17 -10.52
CA ALA A 228 25.34 4.89 -9.74
C ALA A 228 25.84 3.43 -9.87
N THR A 229 25.09 2.53 -10.50
CA THR A 229 25.41 1.09 -10.56
C THR A 229 26.48 0.73 -11.61
N ILE A 230 26.98 1.67 -12.41
CA ILE A 230 27.87 1.39 -13.56
C ILE A 230 29.37 1.42 -13.20
N HIS A 231 29.78 1.91 -12.03
CA HIS A 231 31.21 2.10 -11.71
C HIS A 231 31.80 1.18 -10.64
N ALA A 232 31.13 0.08 -10.30
CA ALA A 232 31.68 -0.94 -9.41
C ALA A 232 31.83 -2.29 -10.13
N ALA A 233 32.78 -2.36 -11.04
CA ALA A 233 33.39 -3.60 -11.54
C ALA A 233 34.88 -3.36 -11.76
#